data_AF-A0A2T2SA50-F1
#
_entry.id   AF-A0A2T2SA50-F1
#
_cell.length_a   1.000
_cell.length_b   1.000
_cell.length_c   1.000
_cell.angle_alpha   90.00
_cell.angle_beta   90.00
_cell.angle_gamma   90.00
#
_symmetry.space_group_name_H-M   'P 1'
#
loop_
_entity.id
_entity.type
_entity.pdbx_description
1 polymer ?
#
loop_
_entity_poly.entity_id
_entity_poly.type
_entity_poly.pdbx_seq_one_letter_code
_entity_poly.pdbx_strand_id
1 'polypeptide(L)'
;MDHQSFDPDRLREQIGTTAPGTLGRLRNRVSFLPGLERRQFFFDPVTLQKDVVRLRQFYQQNGFPEPTIDYPASQLDTSDNHIHVIFTIQEGPSLKIRDTDFLNADGTTPVATVLDEPLQDDWRSFRDGLQIGGRFTSFKQTQLADEIQRWFRNRGHAFAQVESTTSVDTSQYAVDLRFRVDPGPPGVISEIEIQGNESVGASIVRRNLPFSIGDRFSARDVTDGQRNLFGRNLFRVAIADVPDQPRDSTVRVRYRVREAELRFLSGQAGYNTRSGATLEGGWKHRNFYGNARTFSVNFTADTGIPETPPGFLPTFLTRASSQAVSRQFRASVTLRQPYLFSSRLSGSLAPFVQERLNPSLSLNTDRLLGFNERQYGLNSTLVFDVLPYRTLSLQHSVSRTRQFLTTATGDTARSEIPRSADEDLFNKSVFTLNGTFGEADDFVSPTRGVLVRPSVKLGGFFFESGVEFARLNTTLSGYLPLSDYVELAGQLSVGALWPFEESRTNLIAPDAPPEEAQQLNRIFQNRFSDFLFYAGGGSDVRGWAPRLGGGKVLQEGPSYRPVGARTKIGVNLEARFPLPGLGADWRTGAFVDGAYVSP
;
A
#
# COMPACT_ATOMS: atom_id res chain seq x y z
N MET A 1 16.66 -31.30 30.25
CA MET A 1 15.81 -30.38 29.50
C MET A 1 15.78 -30.91 28.08
N ASP A 2 14.68 -31.55 27.69
CA ASP A 2 14.54 -32.16 26.36
C ASP A 2 14.39 -31.06 25.32
N HIS A 3 15.50 -30.63 24.75
CA HIS A 3 15.49 -29.75 23.59
C HIS A 3 15.14 -30.59 22.36
N GLN A 4 13.87 -30.56 21.94
CA GLN A 4 13.45 -31.04 20.62
C GLN A 4 13.98 -30.10 19.54
N SER A 5 14.69 -30.63 18.53
CA SER A 5 15.24 -29.79 17.46
C SER A 5 14.22 -29.37 16.41
N PHE A 6 13.09 -30.08 16.33
CA PHE A 6 12.03 -29.85 15.36
C PHE A 6 10.66 -29.94 16.02
N ASP A 7 9.73 -29.11 15.55
CA ASP A 7 8.33 -29.18 15.94
C ASP A 7 7.68 -30.49 15.45
N PRO A 8 6.89 -31.18 16.28
CA PRO A 8 6.15 -32.39 15.88
C PRO A 8 5.34 -32.23 14.59
N ASP A 9 4.76 -31.06 14.32
CA ASP A 9 3.98 -30.84 13.10
C ASP A 9 4.85 -30.87 11.84
N ARG A 10 6.08 -30.33 11.92
CA ARG A 10 7.05 -30.40 10.82
C ARG A 10 7.49 -31.84 10.53
N LEU A 11 7.59 -32.67 11.56
CA LEU A 11 7.92 -34.09 11.41
C LEU A 11 6.75 -34.87 10.77
N ARG A 12 5.49 -34.49 11.08
CA ARG A 12 4.29 -35.05 10.44
C ARG A 12 4.22 -34.76 8.94
N GLU A 13 4.75 -33.63 8.49
CA GLU A 13 4.81 -33.30 7.06
C GLU A 13 5.79 -34.20 6.27
N GLN A 14 6.74 -34.85 6.94
CA GLN A 14 7.73 -35.72 6.28
C GLN A 14 7.23 -37.17 6.10
N ILE A 15 6.14 -37.55 6.77
CA ILE A 15 5.60 -38.91 6.75
C ILE A 15 4.38 -39.02 5.82
N GLY A 16 4.18 -40.20 5.25
CA GLY A 16 3.05 -40.53 4.39
C GLY A 16 1.91 -41.19 5.14
N THR A 17 2.16 -41.70 6.35
CA THR A 17 1.11 -42.20 7.25
C THR A 17 0.19 -41.06 7.64
N THR A 18 -1.05 -41.12 7.18
CA THR A 18 -2.04 -40.06 7.40
C THR A 18 -2.97 -40.43 8.54
N ALA A 19 -3.15 -39.50 9.48
CA ALA A 19 -4.16 -39.57 10.51
C ALA A 19 -5.36 -38.65 10.15
N PRO A 20 -6.57 -38.94 10.65
CA PRO A 20 -7.67 -38.00 10.52
C PRO A 20 -7.35 -36.69 11.25
N GLY A 21 -7.13 -35.61 10.49
CA GLY A 21 -7.01 -34.25 11.01
C GLY A 21 -8.32 -33.75 11.64
N THR A 22 -8.29 -32.61 12.33
CA THR A 22 -9.45 -32.00 13.01
C THR A 22 -10.69 -31.89 12.10
N LEU A 23 -10.51 -31.41 10.86
CA LEU A 23 -11.59 -31.31 9.87
C LEU A 23 -12.08 -32.68 9.38
N GLY A 24 -11.17 -33.65 9.27
CA GLY A 24 -11.50 -35.03 8.90
C GLY A 24 -12.34 -35.75 9.97
N ARG A 25 -12.01 -35.53 11.25
CA ARG A 25 -12.79 -36.03 12.39
C ARG A 25 -14.17 -35.36 12.45
N LEU A 26 -14.24 -34.05 12.25
CA LEU A 26 -15.51 -33.30 12.17
C LEU A 26 -16.39 -33.81 11.01
N ARG A 27 -15.84 -33.93 9.80
CA ARG A 27 -16.53 -34.48 8.62
C ARG A 27 -17.05 -35.89 8.87
N ASN A 28 -16.24 -36.77 9.45
CA ASN A 28 -16.64 -38.14 9.77
C ASN A 28 -17.71 -38.20 10.88
N ARG A 29 -17.80 -37.18 11.75
CA ARG A 29 -18.83 -37.04 12.79
C ARG A 29 -20.18 -36.54 12.23
N VAL A 30 -20.14 -35.73 11.16
CA VAL A 30 -21.34 -35.23 10.46
C VAL A 30 -21.69 -36.02 9.19
N SER A 31 -21.09 -37.19 8.99
CA SER A 31 -21.33 -38.06 7.82
C SER A 31 -22.74 -38.70 7.79
N PHE A 32 -23.62 -38.34 8.73
CA PHE A 32 -25.04 -38.71 8.70
C PHE A 32 -25.86 -37.77 7.79
N LEU A 33 -25.29 -36.64 7.37
CA LEU A 33 -25.91 -35.72 6.42
C LEU A 33 -25.82 -36.28 4.98
N PRO A 34 -26.89 -36.16 4.17
CA PRO A 34 -26.89 -36.66 2.78
C PRO A 34 -25.75 -36.06 1.95
N GLY A 35 -25.00 -36.92 1.25
CA GLY A 35 -23.90 -36.51 0.36
C GLY A 35 -22.50 -36.41 0.99
N LEU A 36 -22.36 -36.65 2.30
CA LEU A 36 -21.05 -36.68 2.98
C LEU A 36 -20.59 -38.11 3.27
N GLU A 37 -19.75 -38.67 2.41
CA GLU A 37 -19.13 -39.98 2.64
C GLU A 37 -18.04 -39.91 3.72
N ARG A 38 -18.00 -40.92 4.59
CA ARG A 38 -16.94 -41.13 5.58
C ARG A 38 -15.62 -41.38 4.85
N ARG A 39 -14.61 -40.60 5.19
CA ARG A 39 -13.25 -40.83 4.68
C ARG A 39 -12.57 -41.86 5.58
N GLN A 40 -12.25 -43.02 5.02
CA GLN A 40 -11.46 -44.06 5.69
C GLN A 40 -9.97 -43.77 5.51
N PHE A 41 -9.19 -43.99 6.58
CA PHE A 41 -7.74 -43.86 6.57
C PHE A 41 -7.16 -45.26 6.77
N PHE A 42 -6.68 -45.85 5.70
CA PHE A 42 -6.11 -47.20 5.74
C PHE A 42 -4.69 -47.15 6.29
N PHE A 43 -4.38 -48.07 7.20
CA PHE A 43 -3.01 -48.28 7.65
C PHE A 43 -2.27 -49.17 6.65
N ASP A 44 -1.11 -48.71 6.18
CA ASP A 44 -0.22 -49.47 5.33
C ASP A 44 1.15 -49.65 6.01
N PRO A 45 1.52 -50.89 6.40
CA PRO A 45 2.79 -51.16 7.07
C PRO A 45 4.00 -50.85 6.19
N VAL A 46 3.87 -50.91 4.86
CA VAL A 46 4.97 -50.56 3.94
C VAL A 46 5.20 -49.05 3.94
N THR A 47 4.13 -48.26 3.98
CA THR A 47 4.21 -46.81 4.12
C THR A 47 4.85 -46.42 5.46
N LEU A 48 4.49 -47.10 6.56
CA LEU A 48 5.11 -46.87 7.86
C LEU A 48 6.63 -47.12 7.85
N GLN A 49 7.08 -48.20 7.22
CA GLN A 49 8.52 -48.49 7.07
C GLN A 49 9.23 -47.42 6.23
N LYS A 50 8.59 -46.92 5.16
CA LYS A 50 9.11 -45.81 4.36
C LYS A 50 9.19 -44.51 5.16
N ASP A 51 8.25 -44.27 6.06
CA ASP A 51 8.23 -43.08 6.90
C ASP A 51 9.40 -43.04 7.88
N VAL A 52 9.80 -44.18 8.45
CA VAL A 52 11.04 -44.29 9.24
C VAL A 52 12.26 -43.86 8.42
N VAL A 53 12.35 -44.31 7.16
CA VAL A 53 13.44 -43.92 6.26
C VAL A 53 13.39 -42.43 5.93
N ARG A 54 12.21 -41.86 5.67
CA ARG A 54 12.03 -40.42 5.39
C ARG A 54 12.45 -39.57 6.59
N LEU A 55 12.01 -39.93 7.79
CA LEU A 55 12.42 -39.26 9.03
C LEU A 55 13.93 -39.37 9.21
N ARG A 56 14.53 -40.55 9.00
CA ARG A 56 15.99 -40.74 9.10
C ARG A 56 16.74 -39.82 8.15
N GLN A 57 16.32 -39.80 6.88
CA GLN A 57 16.91 -38.93 5.86
C GLN A 57 16.71 -37.45 6.20
N PHE A 58 15.55 -37.06 6.70
CA PHE A 58 15.28 -35.69 7.15
C PHE A 58 16.26 -35.27 8.25
N TYR A 59 16.44 -36.08 9.29
CA TYR A 59 17.39 -35.80 10.36
C TYR A 59 18.84 -35.75 9.84
N GLN A 60 19.24 -36.68 8.97
CA GLN A 60 20.57 -36.69 8.35
C GLN A 60 20.84 -35.43 7.51
N GLN A 61 19.89 -35.01 6.70
CA GLN A 61 20.00 -33.77 5.91
C GLN A 61 20.07 -32.51 6.79
N ASN A 62 19.52 -32.58 8.00
CA ASN A 62 19.54 -31.49 8.97
C ASN A 62 20.66 -31.60 10.02
N GLY A 63 21.69 -32.43 9.77
CA GLY A 63 22.93 -32.42 10.54
C GLY A 63 23.03 -33.47 11.64
N PHE A 64 22.16 -34.48 11.65
CA PHE A 64 22.22 -35.59 12.59
C PHE A 64 22.65 -36.86 11.87
N PRO A 65 23.91 -37.32 12.00
CA PRO A 65 24.45 -38.38 11.15
C PRO A 65 23.82 -39.75 11.46
N GLU A 66 23.53 -40.02 12.74
CA GLU A 66 23.09 -41.32 13.24
C GLU A 66 21.80 -41.23 14.09
N PRO A 67 20.67 -40.76 13.53
CA PRO A 67 19.43 -40.67 14.26
C PRO A 67 18.78 -42.07 14.36
N THR A 68 18.35 -42.44 15.57
CA THR A 68 17.62 -43.68 15.80
C THR A 68 16.12 -43.38 15.85
N ILE A 69 15.36 -44.04 14.99
CA ILE A 69 13.91 -43.85 14.86
C ILE A 69 13.28 -45.21 15.01
N ASP A 70 12.62 -45.40 16.16
CA ASP A 70 11.92 -46.61 16.51
C ASP A 70 10.42 -46.36 16.47
N TYR A 71 9.66 -47.42 16.25
CA TYR A 71 8.22 -47.42 16.40
C TYR A 71 7.86 -48.66 17.25
N PRO A 72 7.71 -48.53 18.57
CA PRO A 72 7.32 -49.67 19.39
C PRO A 72 5.97 -50.20 18.91
N ALA A 73 5.90 -51.50 18.62
CA ALA A 73 4.74 -52.17 18.01
C ALA A 73 3.49 -52.25 18.91
N SER A 74 3.43 -51.49 20.01
CA SER A 74 2.38 -51.55 21.00
C SER A 74 1.42 -50.38 20.85
N GLN A 75 0.37 -50.57 20.07
CA GLN A 75 -1.02 -50.17 20.37
C GLN A 75 -1.93 -50.50 19.17
N LEU A 76 -2.09 -51.80 18.94
CA LEU A 76 -3.18 -52.32 18.10
C LEU A 76 -4.43 -52.39 18.99
N ASP A 77 -5.33 -51.41 18.87
CA ASP A 77 -6.64 -51.50 19.50
C ASP A 77 -7.54 -52.34 18.60
N THR A 78 -7.62 -53.64 18.90
CA THR A 78 -8.42 -54.59 18.13
C THR A 78 -9.92 -54.44 18.34
N SER A 79 -10.35 -53.73 19.39
CA SER A 79 -11.78 -53.43 19.65
C SER A 79 -12.32 -52.37 18.69
N ASP A 80 -11.55 -51.31 18.45
CA ASP A 80 -12.02 -50.13 17.69
C ASP A 80 -11.44 -50.03 16.26
N ASN A 81 -10.69 -51.05 15.80
CA ASN A 81 -10.00 -51.07 14.50
C ASN A 81 -9.13 -49.80 14.29
N HIS A 82 -8.49 -49.33 15.36
CA HIS A 82 -7.60 -48.18 15.38
C HIS A 82 -6.16 -48.60 15.66
N ILE A 83 -5.22 -47.92 15.03
CA ILE A 83 -3.78 -48.14 15.24
C ILE A 83 -3.16 -46.82 15.68
N HIS A 84 -2.54 -46.82 16.86
CA HIS A 84 -1.74 -45.71 17.33
C HIS A 84 -0.28 -45.92 16.93
N VAL A 85 0.20 -45.13 15.98
CA VAL A 85 1.60 -45.11 15.58
C VAL A 85 2.32 -44.04 16.40
N ILE A 86 3.27 -44.46 17.22
CA ILE A 86 4.14 -43.56 17.98
C ILE A 86 5.56 -43.77 17.47
N PHE A 87 6.16 -42.71 16.91
CA PHE A 87 7.58 -42.71 16.59
C PHE A 87 8.37 -42.23 17.80
N THR A 88 9.30 -43.04 18.27
CA THR A 88 10.28 -42.66 19.27
C THR A 88 11.56 -42.29 18.55
N ILE A 89 11.94 -41.01 18.63
CA ILE A 89 13.07 -40.47 17.88
C ILE A 89 14.17 -40.07 18.88
N GLN A 90 15.35 -40.66 18.69
CA GLN A 90 16.58 -40.22 19.33
C GLN A 90 17.45 -39.56 18.25
N GLU A 91 17.53 -38.23 18.29
CA GLU A 91 18.21 -37.47 17.23
C GLU A 91 19.71 -37.77 17.15
N GLY A 92 20.31 -38.13 18.28
CA GLY A 92 21.77 -38.29 18.40
C GLY A 92 22.51 -36.95 18.43
N PRO A 93 23.85 -36.97 18.50
CA PRO A 93 24.66 -35.76 18.45
C PRO A 93 24.62 -35.11 17.06
N SER A 94 24.48 -33.79 17.02
CA SER A 94 24.51 -33.04 15.76
C SER A 94 25.93 -32.74 15.31
N LEU A 95 26.20 -32.81 14.01
CA LEU A 95 27.41 -32.28 13.38
C LEU A 95 27.51 -30.77 13.63
N LYS A 96 28.59 -30.32 14.25
CA LYS A 96 28.87 -28.90 14.49
C LYS A 96 29.96 -28.40 13.56
N ILE A 97 29.79 -27.18 13.03
CA ILE A 97 30.85 -26.53 12.27
C ILE A 97 31.96 -26.16 13.26
N ARG A 98 33.15 -26.72 13.05
CA ARG A 98 34.34 -26.53 13.89
C ARG A 98 35.21 -25.43 13.35
N ASP A 99 35.59 -25.55 12.08
CA ASP A 99 36.44 -24.56 11.41
C ASP A 99 35.91 -24.21 10.02
N THR A 100 36.32 -23.06 9.51
CA THR A 100 35.98 -22.60 8.17
C THR A 100 37.14 -21.85 7.53
N ASP A 101 37.69 -22.46 6.49
CA ASP A 101 38.76 -21.89 5.69
C ASP A 101 38.20 -21.17 4.46
N PHE A 102 38.73 -19.98 4.18
CA PHE A 102 38.45 -19.22 2.97
C PHE A 102 39.73 -19.09 2.15
N LEU A 103 39.84 -19.91 1.12
CA LEU A 103 41.04 -20.06 0.31
C LEU A 103 40.82 -19.41 -1.05
N ASN A 104 41.91 -19.02 -1.70
CA ASN A 104 41.91 -18.61 -3.10
C ASN A 104 41.56 -19.80 -4.04
N ALA A 105 41.50 -19.53 -5.34
CA ALA A 105 41.09 -20.51 -6.35
C ALA A 105 41.97 -21.78 -6.38
N ASP A 106 43.28 -21.65 -6.14
CA ASP A 106 44.21 -22.79 -6.10
C ASP A 106 44.15 -23.57 -4.77
N GLY A 107 43.45 -23.05 -3.76
CA GLY A 107 43.26 -23.69 -2.47
C GLY A 107 44.48 -23.68 -1.55
N THR A 108 45.49 -22.85 -1.82
CA THR A 108 46.77 -22.86 -1.09
C THR A 108 46.94 -21.70 -0.12
N THR A 109 46.32 -20.55 -0.40
CA THR A 109 46.47 -19.34 0.43
C THR A 109 45.11 -18.75 0.83
N PRO A 110 45.03 -18.03 1.97
CA PRO A 110 43.81 -17.36 2.35
C PRO A 110 43.37 -16.34 1.29
N VAL A 111 42.09 -16.32 0.94
CA VAL A 111 41.57 -15.40 -0.11
C VAL A 111 41.91 -13.93 0.16
N ALA A 112 42.03 -13.53 1.43
CA ALA A 112 42.37 -12.17 1.82
C ALA A 112 43.71 -11.68 1.26
N THR A 113 44.69 -12.57 1.01
CA THR A 113 46.02 -12.17 0.54
C THR A 113 46.06 -11.82 -0.94
N VAL A 114 45.03 -12.21 -1.70
CA VAL A 114 44.92 -11.92 -3.15
C VAL A 114 43.97 -10.75 -3.45
N LEU A 115 43.42 -10.10 -2.42
CA LEU A 115 42.55 -8.93 -2.56
C LEU A 115 43.34 -7.62 -2.49
N ASP A 116 42.89 -6.60 -3.22
CA ASP A 116 43.38 -5.22 -3.09
C ASP A 116 43.19 -4.69 -1.65
N GLU A 117 44.09 -3.84 -1.16
CA GLU A 117 44.07 -3.32 0.23
C GLU A 117 42.69 -2.87 0.73
N PRO A 118 41.90 -2.06 0.00
CA PRO A 118 40.59 -1.62 0.46
C PRO A 118 39.59 -2.75 0.69
N LEU A 119 39.75 -3.88 -0.03
CA LEU A 119 38.86 -5.03 0.07
C LEU A 119 39.26 -5.97 1.21
N GLN A 120 40.49 -5.91 1.70
CA GLN A 120 40.97 -6.80 2.76
C GLN A 120 40.27 -6.53 4.10
N ASP A 121 40.21 -5.26 4.51
CA ASP A 121 39.55 -4.85 5.77
C ASP A 121 38.03 -5.10 5.72
N ASP A 122 37.44 -4.78 4.58
CA ASP A 122 36.05 -5.04 4.23
C ASP A 122 35.71 -6.53 4.29
N TRP A 123 36.60 -7.39 3.78
CA TRP A 123 36.47 -8.84 3.81
C TRP A 123 36.55 -9.39 5.23
N ARG A 124 37.52 -8.93 6.04
CA ARG A 124 37.64 -9.33 7.45
C ARG A 124 36.36 -9.00 8.21
N SER A 125 35.85 -7.78 8.06
CA SER A 125 34.62 -7.34 8.71
C SER A 125 33.40 -8.18 8.31
N PHE A 126 33.28 -8.53 7.03
CA PHE A 126 32.22 -9.41 6.55
C PHE A 126 32.34 -10.84 7.10
N ARG A 127 33.54 -11.42 7.02
CA ARG A 127 33.83 -12.77 7.50
C ARG A 127 33.50 -12.90 8.99
N ASP A 128 33.89 -11.92 9.80
CA ASP A 128 33.66 -11.95 11.24
C ASP A 128 32.17 -11.80 11.59
N GLY A 129 31.37 -11.26 10.67
CA GLY A 129 29.91 -11.21 10.77
C GLY A 129 29.18 -12.47 10.27
N LEU A 130 29.86 -13.40 9.61
CA LEU A 130 29.24 -14.65 9.14
C LEU A 130 28.86 -15.54 10.32
N GLN A 131 27.67 -16.14 10.27
CA GLN A 131 27.19 -17.07 11.30
C GLN A 131 27.76 -18.48 11.08
N ILE A 132 29.08 -18.60 11.17
CA ILE A 132 29.84 -19.83 10.84
C ILE A 132 29.58 -20.96 11.85
N GLY A 133 29.30 -20.64 13.12
CA GLY A 133 29.11 -21.65 14.18
C GLY A 133 27.76 -22.39 14.18
N GLY A 134 27.62 -23.38 15.06
CA GLY A 134 26.37 -24.13 15.26
C GLY A 134 26.26 -25.41 14.43
N ARG A 135 25.03 -25.90 14.24
CA ARG A 135 24.77 -27.17 13.53
C ARG A 135 25.04 -27.04 12.04
N PHE A 136 25.77 -28.00 11.48
CA PHE A 136 26.01 -28.13 10.05
C PHE A 136 24.76 -28.66 9.34
N THR A 137 24.42 -28.07 8.20
CA THR A 137 23.45 -28.60 7.25
C THR A 137 23.93 -28.30 5.84
N SER A 138 23.53 -29.10 4.84
CA SER A 138 23.84 -28.81 3.43
C SER A 138 23.27 -27.45 2.99
N PHE A 139 22.07 -27.11 3.47
CA PHE A 139 21.47 -25.80 3.27
C PHE A 139 22.35 -24.66 3.79
N LYS A 140 22.88 -24.79 5.01
CA LYS A 140 23.77 -23.78 5.62
C LYS A 140 25.08 -23.63 4.84
N GLN A 141 25.65 -24.72 4.33
CA GLN A 141 26.83 -24.68 3.47
C GLN A 141 26.58 -23.90 2.19
N THR A 142 25.50 -24.21 1.47
CA THR A 142 25.11 -23.49 0.24
C THR A 142 24.81 -22.03 0.54
N GLN A 143 24.11 -21.74 1.63
CA GLN A 143 23.83 -20.37 2.05
C GLN A 143 25.12 -19.56 2.28
N LEU A 144 26.10 -20.12 3.00
CA LEU A 144 27.39 -19.47 3.22
C LEU A 144 28.13 -19.23 1.89
N ALA A 145 28.18 -20.23 1.00
CA ALA A 145 28.79 -20.09 -0.32
C ALA A 145 28.15 -18.94 -1.14
N ASP A 146 26.81 -18.88 -1.16
CA ASP A 146 26.05 -17.85 -1.85
C ASP A 146 26.27 -16.45 -1.23
N GLU A 147 26.34 -16.36 0.10
CA GLU A 147 26.63 -15.10 0.80
C GLU A 147 28.02 -14.56 0.46
N ILE A 148 29.04 -15.44 0.45
CA ILE A 148 30.41 -15.10 0.06
C ILE A 148 30.45 -14.66 -1.40
N GLN A 149 29.86 -15.44 -2.30
CA GLN A 149 29.84 -15.12 -3.73
C GLN A 149 29.14 -13.78 -3.97
N ARG A 150 28.00 -13.54 -3.32
CA ARG A 150 27.25 -12.28 -3.40
C ARG A 150 28.06 -11.11 -2.86
N TRP A 151 28.83 -11.30 -1.78
CA TRP A 151 29.70 -10.26 -1.22
C TRP A 151 30.71 -9.75 -2.26
N PHE A 152 31.41 -10.66 -2.94
CA PHE A 152 32.35 -10.32 -4.02
C PHE A 152 31.64 -9.65 -5.19
N ARG A 153 30.51 -10.20 -5.64
CA ARG A 153 29.73 -9.66 -6.75
C ARG A 153 29.15 -8.26 -6.47
N ASN A 154 28.94 -7.90 -5.21
CA ASN A 154 28.52 -6.55 -4.81
C ASN A 154 29.68 -5.54 -4.80
N ARG A 155 30.93 -5.98 -4.94
CA ARG A 155 32.15 -5.15 -4.85
C ARG A 155 32.93 -5.08 -6.16
N GLY A 156 32.29 -5.35 -7.30
CA GLY A 156 32.92 -5.28 -8.62
C GLY A 156 33.27 -6.64 -9.23
N HIS A 157 33.27 -7.73 -8.47
CA HIS A 157 33.71 -9.03 -8.97
C HIS A 157 32.56 -9.81 -9.61
N ALA A 158 32.16 -9.43 -10.83
CA ALA A 158 30.95 -9.94 -11.48
C ALA A 158 30.94 -11.46 -11.68
N PHE A 159 32.12 -12.01 -11.95
CA PHE A 159 32.35 -13.42 -12.27
C PHE A 159 32.90 -14.23 -11.08
N ALA A 160 32.67 -13.75 -9.85
CA ALA A 160 33.11 -14.46 -8.66
C ALA A 160 32.46 -15.85 -8.58
N GLN A 161 33.27 -16.87 -8.28
CA GLN A 161 32.87 -18.25 -8.09
C GLN A 161 33.34 -18.74 -6.71
N VAL A 162 32.49 -19.52 -6.05
CA VAL A 162 32.77 -20.09 -4.74
C VAL A 162 32.44 -21.59 -4.79
N GLU A 163 33.47 -22.41 -4.63
CA GLU A 163 33.32 -23.85 -4.43
C GLU A 163 33.40 -24.16 -2.94
N SER A 164 32.49 -24.98 -2.43
CA SER A 164 32.51 -25.40 -1.03
C SER A 164 32.77 -26.90 -0.92
N THR A 165 33.71 -27.28 -0.06
CA THR A 165 33.99 -28.67 0.29
C THR A 165 33.89 -28.86 1.80
N THR A 166 33.51 -30.07 2.20
CA THR A 166 33.29 -30.44 3.61
C THR A 166 34.17 -31.61 4.01
N SER A 167 34.78 -31.53 5.18
CA SER A 167 35.45 -32.65 5.84
C SER A 167 34.67 -32.98 7.12
N VAL A 168 34.14 -34.21 7.20
CA VAL A 168 33.31 -34.65 8.34
C VAL A 168 34.16 -35.53 9.26
N ASP A 169 34.26 -35.15 10.53
CA ASP A 169 34.84 -35.95 11.61
C ASP A 169 33.70 -36.57 12.43
N THR A 170 33.39 -37.84 12.16
CA THR A 170 32.32 -38.58 12.83
C THR A 170 32.64 -38.92 14.28
N SER A 171 33.92 -38.88 14.69
CA SER A 171 34.32 -39.17 16.07
C SER A 171 34.07 -37.99 17.01
N GLN A 172 34.28 -36.77 16.51
CA GLN A 172 34.04 -35.54 17.27
C GLN A 172 32.69 -34.88 16.94
N TYR A 173 31.92 -35.47 16.03
CA TYR A 173 30.70 -34.87 15.46
C TYR A 173 30.95 -33.42 14.99
N ALA A 174 32.06 -33.23 14.27
CA ALA A 174 32.56 -31.94 13.82
C ALA A 174 32.69 -31.90 12.29
N VAL A 175 32.53 -30.72 11.71
CA VAL A 175 32.67 -30.48 10.28
C VAL A 175 33.57 -29.28 10.05
N ASP A 176 34.59 -29.47 9.21
CA ASP A 176 35.41 -28.37 8.71
C ASP A 176 34.93 -28.02 7.30
N LEU A 177 34.66 -26.74 7.07
CA LEU A 177 34.24 -26.21 5.78
C LEU A 177 35.40 -25.53 5.09
N ARG A 178 35.58 -25.77 3.79
CA ARG A 178 36.56 -25.05 2.98
C ARG A 178 35.87 -24.42 1.79
N PHE A 179 36.02 -23.11 1.67
CA PHE A 179 35.49 -22.33 0.55
C PHE A 179 36.67 -21.93 -0.34
N ARG A 180 36.75 -22.48 -1.56
CA ARG A 180 37.67 -22.02 -2.59
C ARG A 180 37.00 -20.90 -3.38
N VAL A 181 37.59 -19.72 -3.32
CA VAL A 181 37.04 -18.49 -3.88
C VAL A 181 37.91 -18.05 -5.04
N ASP A 182 37.29 -17.91 -6.21
CA ASP A 182 37.84 -17.21 -7.36
C ASP A 182 37.08 -15.90 -7.55
N PRO A 183 37.58 -14.75 -7.08
CA PRO A 183 36.92 -13.47 -7.27
C PRO A 183 36.82 -13.07 -8.76
N GLY A 184 37.75 -13.54 -9.61
CA GLY A 184 37.93 -12.98 -10.95
C GLY A 184 38.34 -11.49 -10.94
N PRO A 185 38.56 -10.90 -12.13
CA PRO A 185 38.95 -9.50 -12.24
C PRO A 185 37.84 -8.54 -11.78
N PRO A 186 38.19 -7.35 -11.26
CA PRO A 186 37.22 -6.29 -11.04
C PRO A 186 36.57 -5.86 -12.36
N GLY A 187 35.24 -5.92 -12.40
CA GLY A 187 34.42 -5.66 -13.57
C GLY A 187 33.79 -4.27 -13.57
N VAL A 188 33.82 -3.63 -14.73
CA VAL A 188 33.13 -2.38 -15.04
C VAL A 188 32.03 -2.66 -16.05
N ILE A 189 30.87 -2.03 -15.87
CA ILE A 189 29.73 -2.24 -16.76
C ILE A 189 30.03 -1.59 -18.12
N SER A 190 30.25 -2.42 -19.14
CA SER A 190 30.56 -1.95 -20.50
C SER A 190 29.31 -1.79 -21.36
N GLU A 191 28.29 -2.61 -21.10
CA GLU A 191 27.08 -2.66 -21.91
C GLU A 191 25.85 -3.02 -21.06
N ILE A 192 24.74 -2.35 -21.35
CA ILE A 192 23.42 -2.68 -20.80
C ILE A 192 22.52 -3.11 -21.95
N GLU A 193 22.42 -4.42 -22.12
CA GLU A 193 21.58 -5.07 -23.11
C GLU A 193 20.14 -5.13 -22.60
N ILE A 194 19.18 -4.72 -23.42
CA ILE A 194 17.76 -4.72 -23.06
C ILE A 194 17.00 -5.47 -24.16
N GLN A 195 16.20 -6.46 -23.75
CA GLN A 195 15.44 -7.33 -24.65
C GLN A 195 13.97 -7.37 -24.26
N GLY A 196 13.07 -7.45 -25.24
CA GLY A 196 11.62 -7.58 -25.04
C GLY A 196 10.88 -6.26 -24.78
N ASN A 197 11.56 -5.12 -24.97
CA ASN A 197 10.96 -3.78 -24.96
C ASN A 197 10.52 -3.38 -26.38
N GLU A 198 9.34 -3.85 -26.80
CA GLU A 198 8.79 -3.63 -28.15
C GLU A 198 8.27 -2.20 -28.35
N SER A 199 7.47 -1.68 -27.41
CA SER A 199 6.83 -0.35 -27.52
C SER A 199 7.38 0.67 -26.52
N VAL A 200 8.01 0.19 -25.44
CA VAL A 200 8.68 1.01 -24.43
C VAL A 200 10.13 1.20 -24.83
N GLY A 201 10.57 2.46 -24.96
CA GLY A 201 11.94 2.77 -25.36
C GLY A 201 12.97 2.27 -24.35
N ALA A 202 14.11 1.75 -24.82
CA ALA A 202 15.20 1.24 -23.99
C ALA A 202 15.75 2.30 -23.01
N SER A 203 15.68 3.58 -23.35
CA SER A 203 16.03 4.69 -22.45
C SER A 203 15.18 4.74 -21.18
N ILE A 204 13.94 4.23 -21.22
CA ILE A 204 13.05 4.13 -20.05
C ILE A 204 13.58 3.08 -19.08
N VAL A 205 14.10 1.97 -19.61
CA VAL A 205 14.70 0.91 -18.79
C VAL A 205 15.99 1.45 -18.17
N ARG A 206 16.92 1.97 -18.99
CA ARG A 206 18.23 2.48 -18.52
C ARG A 206 18.10 3.53 -17.43
N ARG A 207 17.22 4.53 -17.58
CA ARG A 207 17.05 5.59 -16.57
C ARG A 207 16.44 5.14 -15.25
N ASN A 208 15.91 3.91 -15.18
CA ASN A 208 15.37 3.33 -13.95
C ASN A 208 16.39 2.40 -13.25
N LEU A 209 17.56 2.18 -13.86
CA LEU A 209 18.64 1.44 -13.23
C LEU A 209 19.41 2.38 -12.29
N PRO A 210 19.93 1.87 -11.15
CA PRO A 210 20.72 2.66 -10.21
C PRO A 210 22.18 2.88 -10.66
N PHE A 211 22.55 2.35 -11.84
CA PHE A 211 23.89 2.39 -12.42
C PHE A 211 23.84 2.73 -13.91
N SER A 212 24.99 3.12 -14.45
CA SER A 212 25.23 3.45 -15.85
C SER A 212 26.41 2.67 -16.42
N ILE A 213 26.59 2.75 -17.74
CA ILE A 213 27.80 2.24 -18.40
C ILE A 213 29.00 3.03 -17.87
N GLY A 214 30.07 2.33 -17.49
CA GLY A 214 31.27 2.89 -16.86
C GLY A 214 31.31 2.72 -15.33
N ASP A 215 30.18 2.38 -14.69
CA ASP A 215 30.17 2.13 -13.25
C ASP A 215 30.76 0.75 -12.92
N ARG A 216 31.34 0.61 -11.71
CA ARG A 216 31.80 -0.70 -11.20
C ARG A 216 30.59 -1.62 -11.02
N PHE A 217 30.75 -2.90 -11.38
CA PHE A 217 29.67 -3.88 -11.27
C PHE A 217 29.24 -4.09 -9.81
N SER A 218 27.94 -4.22 -9.59
CA SER A 218 27.36 -4.56 -8.30
C SER A 218 26.10 -5.40 -8.51
N ALA A 219 26.10 -6.65 -8.04
CA ALA A 219 24.93 -7.52 -8.16
C ALA A 219 23.71 -6.97 -7.40
N ARG A 220 23.95 -6.22 -6.31
CA ARG A 220 22.92 -5.47 -5.60
C ARG A 220 22.26 -4.44 -6.51
N ASP A 221 23.05 -3.62 -7.20
CA ASP A 221 22.53 -2.57 -8.09
C ASP A 221 21.77 -3.15 -9.30
N VAL A 222 22.22 -4.30 -9.81
CA VAL A 222 21.48 -5.07 -10.83
C VAL A 222 20.12 -5.55 -10.30
N THR A 223 20.09 -6.08 -9.08
CA THR A 223 18.85 -6.54 -8.44
C THR A 223 17.91 -5.36 -8.13
N ASP A 224 18.45 -4.24 -7.66
CA ASP A 224 17.68 -3.03 -7.37
C ASP A 224 17.12 -2.40 -8.66
N GLY A 225 17.87 -2.49 -9.78
CA GLY A 225 17.38 -2.17 -11.12
C GLY A 225 16.16 -3.02 -11.51
N GLN A 226 16.21 -4.34 -11.29
CA GLN A 226 15.08 -5.23 -11.53
C GLN A 226 13.83 -4.82 -10.72
N ARG A 227 14.00 -4.53 -9.42
CA ARG A 227 12.92 -4.06 -8.54
C ARG A 227 12.34 -2.73 -9.01
N ASN A 228 13.19 -1.77 -9.38
CA ASN A 228 12.78 -0.47 -9.89
C ASN A 228 11.92 -0.61 -11.15
N LEU A 229 12.30 -1.48 -12.09
CA LEU A 229 11.56 -1.72 -13.33
C LEU A 229 10.18 -2.33 -13.07
N PHE A 230 10.11 -3.33 -12.18
CA PHE A 230 8.84 -3.94 -11.78
C PHE A 230 7.90 -2.91 -11.14
N GLY A 231 8.43 -2.06 -10.25
CA GLY A 231 7.68 -0.99 -9.58
C GLY A 231 7.10 0.08 -10.52
N ARG A 232 7.53 0.17 -11.79
CA ARG A 232 6.97 1.14 -12.76
C ARG A 232 5.65 0.70 -13.40
N ASN A 233 5.20 -0.54 -13.21
CA ASN A 233 3.97 -1.07 -13.82
C ASN A 233 3.93 -0.95 -15.37
N LEU A 234 5.09 -0.82 -16.00
CA LEU A 234 5.27 -0.83 -17.47
C LEU A 234 5.65 -2.23 -17.97
N PHE A 235 6.29 -3.01 -17.11
CA PHE A 235 6.74 -4.37 -17.39
C PHE A 235 6.10 -5.31 -16.38
N ARG A 236 5.56 -6.43 -16.85
CA ARG A 236 5.03 -7.51 -15.98
C ARG A 236 6.11 -8.50 -15.57
N VAL A 237 7.19 -8.57 -16.36
CA VAL A 237 8.38 -9.37 -16.06
C VAL A 237 9.59 -8.48 -16.30
N ALA A 238 10.52 -8.48 -15.36
CA ALA A 238 11.86 -7.95 -15.52
C ALA A 238 12.81 -8.96 -14.88
N ILE A 239 13.71 -9.51 -15.68
CA ILE A 239 14.76 -10.45 -15.23
C ILE A 239 16.08 -9.83 -15.61
N ALA A 240 17.00 -9.75 -14.65
CA ALA A 240 18.33 -9.26 -14.87
C ALA A 240 19.34 -10.41 -14.75
N ASP A 241 20.28 -10.49 -15.68
CA ASP A 241 21.34 -11.47 -15.65
C ASP A 241 22.65 -10.93 -16.22
N VAL A 242 23.75 -11.59 -15.89
CA VAL A 242 25.05 -11.39 -16.54
C VAL A 242 25.17 -12.54 -17.54
N PRO A 243 25.03 -12.30 -18.86
CA PRO A 243 25.13 -13.37 -19.86
C PRO A 243 26.53 -13.98 -19.87
N ASP A 244 26.63 -15.20 -20.43
CA ASP A 244 27.91 -15.83 -20.73
C ASP A 244 28.75 -14.92 -21.62
N GLN A 245 29.94 -14.59 -21.13
CA GLN A 245 30.89 -13.68 -21.75
C GLN A 245 32.30 -13.96 -21.21
N PRO A 246 33.36 -13.43 -21.84
CA PRO A 246 34.72 -13.54 -21.31
C PRO A 246 34.82 -13.01 -19.86
N ARG A 247 35.57 -13.70 -18.99
CA ARG A 247 35.79 -13.30 -17.59
C ARG A 247 36.89 -12.24 -17.49
N ASP A 248 36.68 -11.09 -18.13
CA ASP A 248 37.60 -9.95 -18.12
C ASP A 248 37.07 -8.78 -17.27
N SER A 249 37.73 -7.61 -17.29
CA SER A 249 37.30 -6.42 -16.54
C SER A 249 36.08 -5.71 -17.11
N THR A 250 35.45 -6.25 -18.17
CA THR A 250 34.25 -5.70 -18.78
C THR A 250 33.05 -6.60 -18.52
N VAL A 251 31.92 -5.98 -18.15
CA VAL A 251 30.71 -6.70 -17.75
C VAL A 251 29.54 -6.19 -18.56
N ARG A 252 29.02 -7.05 -19.44
CA ARG A 252 27.68 -6.88 -20.01
C ARG A 252 26.64 -7.31 -18.99
N VAL A 253 25.64 -6.45 -18.78
CA VAL A 253 24.45 -6.78 -18.00
C VAL A 253 23.25 -6.80 -18.94
N ARG A 254 22.42 -7.84 -18.84
CA ARG A 254 21.24 -8.02 -19.67
C ARG A 254 19.97 -7.93 -18.83
N TYR A 255 19.02 -7.14 -19.33
CA TYR A 255 17.65 -7.07 -18.82
C TYR A 255 16.69 -7.63 -19.86
N ARG A 256 16.05 -8.75 -19.52
CA ARG A 256 14.94 -9.34 -20.27
C ARG A 256 13.63 -8.87 -19.65
N VAL A 257 12.91 -8.03 -20.38
CA VAL A 257 11.63 -7.48 -19.93
C VAL A 257 10.49 -8.01 -20.78
N ARG A 258 9.32 -8.09 -20.17
CA ARG A 258 8.06 -8.31 -20.89
C ARG A 258 7.11 -7.19 -20.54
N GLU A 259 6.73 -6.42 -21.54
CA GLU A 259 5.79 -5.32 -21.37
C GLU A 259 4.47 -5.81 -20.76
N ALA A 260 3.97 -5.02 -19.81
CA ALA A 260 2.62 -5.19 -19.27
C ALA A 260 1.59 -4.69 -20.29
N GLU A 261 0.32 -5.03 -20.08
CA GLU A 261 -0.75 -4.41 -20.86
C GLU A 261 -0.75 -2.89 -20.60
N LEU A 262 -0.35 -2.16 -21.62
CA LEU A 262 -0.19 -0.71 -21.55
C LEU A 262 -1.52 0.03 -21.60
N ARG A 263 -2.58 -0.63 -22.05
CA ARG A 263 -3.94 -0.07 -22.15
C ARG A 263 -4.87 -0.94 -21.33
N PHE A 264 -5.62 -0.33 -20.44
CA PHE A 264 -6.61 -1.05 -19.66
C PHE A 264 -7.81 -0.18 -19.33
N LEU A 265 -8.95 -0.85 -19.18
CA LEU A 265 -10.19 -0.28 -18.70
C LEU A 265 -10.33 -0.62 -17.21
N SER A 266 -10.79 0.32 -16.41
CA SER A 266 -11.15 0.13 -15.01
C SER A 266 -12.59 0.56 -14.80
N GLY A 267 -13.32 -0.18 -13.97
CA GLY A 267 -14.66 0.18 -13.53
C GLY A 267 -14.84 -0.16 -12.06
N GLN A 268 -15.51 0.70 -11.32
CA GLN A 268 -15.84 0.50 -9.92
C GLN A 268 -17.29 0.94 -9.68
N ALA A 269 -18.01 0.17 -8.88
CA ALA A 269 -19.33 0.54 -8.38
C ALA A 269 -19.34 0.38 -6.86
N GLY A 270 -20.05 1.27 -6.17
CA GLY A 270 -20.16 1.26 -4.73
C GLY A 270 -21.43 1.94 -4.25
N TYR A 271 -21.77 1.74 -2.98
CA TYR A 271 -22.88 2.44 -2.34
C TYR A 271 -22.42 2.96 -0.97
N ASN A 272 -22.65 4.24 -0.68
CA ASN A 272 -22.37 4.78 0.64
C ASN A 272 -23.45 5.80 1.08
N THR A 273 -23.54 6.06 2.38
CA THR A 273 -24.59 6.90 2.98
C THR A 273 -24.43 8.40 2.73
N ARG A 274 -23.41 8.82 1.97
CA ARG A 274 -23.15 10.22 1.62
C ARG A 274 -23.38 10.50 0.13
N SER A 275 -22.80 9.67 -0.74
CA SER A 275 -22.84 9.79 -2.20
C SER A 275 -23.93 8.92 -2.84
N GLY A 276 -24.56 8.01 -2.07
CA GLY A 276 -25.49 7.01 -2.61
C GLY A 276 -24.77 5.99 -3.49
N ALA A 277 -25.36 5.62 -4.62
CA ALA A 277 -24.69 4.76 -5.59
C ALA A 277 -23.65 5.57 -6.38
N THR A 278 -22.41 5.10 -6.34
CA THR A 278 -21.25 5.64 -7.06
C THR A 278 -20.87 4.68 -8.16
N LEU A 279 -20.69 5.21 -9.38
CA LEU A 279 -20.12 4.52 -10.52
C LEU A 279 -18.88 5.29 -10.99
N GLU A 280 -17.76 4.59 -11.10
CA GLU A 280 -16.52 5.12 -11.65
C GLU A 280 -16.09 4.27 -12.83
N GLY A 281 -15.64 4.93 -13.88
CA GLY A 281 -15.12 4.31 -15.09
C GLY A 281 -13.88 5.04 -15.56
N GLY A 282 -12.92 4.31 -16.10
CA GLY A 282 -11.71 4.91 -16.62
C GLY A 282 -11.03 4.09 -17.68
N TRP A 283 -10.44 4.76 -18.65
CA TRP A 283 -9.53 4.17 -19.61
C TRP A 283 -8.14 4.78 -19.42
N LYS A 284 -7.11 3.94 -19.40
CA LYS A 284 -5.73 4.37 -19.18
C LYS A 284 -4.79 3.78 -20.21
N HIS A 285 -3.94 4.63 -20.77
CA HIS A 285 -2.79 4.23 -21.57
C HIS A 285 -1.49 4.63 -20.86
N ARG A 286 -0.75 3.64 -20.37
CA ARG A 286 0.63 3.74 -19.91
C ARG A 286 1.56 3.77 -21.14
N ASN A 287 2.53 4.67 -21.19
CA ASN A 287 3.42 4.93 -22.34
C ASN A 287 2.76 5.61 -23.56
N PHE A 288 1.80 6.53 -23.33
CA PHE A 288 1.14 7.31 -24.39
C PHE A 288 2.14 8.23 -25.12
N TYR A 289 2.31 8.03 -26.44
CA TYR A 289 3.38 8.66 -27.24
C TYR A 289 4.80 8.44 -26.66
N GLY A 290 5.03 7.33 -25.95
CA GLY A 290 6.32 6.99 -25.38
C GLY A 290 6.62 7.64 -24.02
N ASN A 291 7.89 7.60 -23.62
CA ASN A 291 8.44 8.22 -22.40
C ASN A 291 7.78 7.81 -21.08
N ALA A 292 7.07 6.69 -21.01
CA ALA A 292 6.28 6.28 -19.84
C ALA A 292 5.16 7.27 -19.46
N ARG A 293 4.77 8.17 -20.38
CA ARG A 293 3.66 9.09 -20.15
C ARG A 293 2.38 8.33 -19.94
N THR A 294 1.54 8.79 -19.03
CA THR A 294 0.23 8.18 -18.80
C THR A 294 -0.84 9.11 -19.30
N PHE A 295 -1.70 8.62 -20.18
CA PHE A 295 -2.92 9.29 -20.57
C PHE A 295 -4.10 8.55 -19.96
N SER A 296 -5.07 9.28 -19.41
CA SER A 296 -6.24 8.66 -18.76
C SER A 296 -7.49 9.49 -19.01
N VAL A 297 -8.60 8.81 -19.27
CA VAL A 297 -9.94 9.39 -19.28
C VAL A 297 -10.68 8.78 -18.11
N ASN A 298 -11.20 9.62 -17.21
CA ASN A 298 -11.92 9.16 -16.02
C ASN A 298 -13.30 9.81 -15.96
N PHE A 299 -14.27 9.01 -15.56
CA PHE A 299 -15.65 9.40 -15.32
C PHE A 299 -16.09 8.95 -13.93
N THR A 300 -16.78 9.82 -13.22
CA THR A 300 -17.39 9.55 -11.91
C THR A 300 -18.83 10.01 -11.93
N ALA A 301 -19.73 9.16 -11.46
CA ALA A 301 -21.14 9.45 -11.26
C ALA A 301 -21.57 9.04 -9.86
N ASP A 302 -21.83 10.03 -9.01
CA ASP A 302 -22.47 9.90 -7.71
C ASP A 302 -23.95 10.26 -7.87
N THR A 303 -24.83 9.27 -7.73
CA THR A 303 -26.26 9.44 -7.99
C THR A 303 -27.05 10.01 -6.82
N GLY A 304 -26.42 10.12 -5.64
CA GLY A 304 -27.10 10.45 -4.40
C GLY A 304 -27.97 9.28 -3.88
N ILE A 305 -28.56 9.46 -2.71
CA ILE A 305 -29.51 8.47 -2.16
C ILE A 305 -30.88 8.68 -2.84
N PRO A 306 -31.59 7.61 -3.25
CA PRO A 306 -32.95 7.73 -3.77
C PRO A 306 -33.89 8.36 -2.74
N GLU A 307 -34.74 9.30 -3.16
CA GLU A 307 -35.74 9.94 -2.28
C GLU A 307 -36.76 8.93 -1.73
N THR A 308 -37.08 7.92 -2.53
CA THR A 308 -37.89 6.75 -2.16
C THR A 308 -37.05 5.49 -2.31
N PRO A 309 -36.30 5.10 -1.27
CA PRO A 309 -35.50 3.90 -1.33
C PRO A 309 -36.38 2.66 -1.52
N PRO A 310 -36.02 1.71 -2.40
CA PRO A 310 -36.74 0.46 -2.54
C PRO A 310 -36.84 -0.29 -1.21
N GLY A 311 -38.01 -0.86 -0.89
CA GLY A 311 -38.26 -1.51 0.41
C GLY A 311 -37.39 -2.73 0.74
N PHE A 312 -36.65 -3.27 -0.25
CA PHE A 312 -35.67 -4.34 -0.03
C PHE A 312 -34.34 -3.84 0.55
N LEU A 313 -34.06 -2.53 0.52
CA LEU A 313 -32.84 -1.97 1.10
C LEU A 313 -33.01 -1.80 2.61
N PRO A 314 -32.11 -2.39 3.44
CA PRO A 314 -32.12 -2.19 4.88
C PRO A 314 -32.12 -0.70 5.27
N THR A 315 -32.85 -0.35 6.33
CA THR A 315 -33.04 1.05 6.77
C THR A 315 -31.72 1.77 7.08
N PHE A 316 -30.68 1.06 7.50
CA PHE A 316 -29.37 1.64 7.76
C PHE A 316 -28.64 2.10 6.47
N LEU A 317 -29.00 1.57 5.30
CA LEU A 317 -28.49 2.01 3.99
C LEU A 317 -29.30 3.17 3.39
N THR A 318 -30.48 3.45 3.93
CA THR A 318 -31.44 4.40 3.36
C THR A 318 -31.68 5.63 4.23
N ARG A 319 -31.22 5.61 5.49
CA ARG A 319 -31.29 6.74 6.41
C ARG A 319 -30.23 7.79 6.05
N ALA A 320 -30.60 8.79 5.26
CA ALA A 320 -29.77 9.97 5.02
C ALA A 320 -29.62 10.75 6.35
N SER A 321 -28.44 10.72 6.97
CA SER A 321 -28.22 11.42 8.24
C SER A 321 -27.92 12.91 8.08
N SER A 322 -27.64 13.42 6.87
CA SER A 322 -27.32 14.85 6.64
C SER A 322 -27.93 15.42 5.35
N GLN A 323 -28.52 16.60 5.45
CA GLN A 323 -29.26 17.36 4.43
C GLN A 323 -28.44 17.95 3.25
N ALA A 324 -27.28 17.40 2.92
CA ALA A 324 -26.51 17.83 1.74
C ALA A 324 -26.41 16.66 0.76
N VAL A 325 -27.55 16.25 0.21
CA VAL A 325 -27.57 15.32 -0.93
C VAL A 325 -26.98 16.10 -2.10
N SER A 326 -25.87 15.64 -2.66
CA SER A 326 -25.35 16.20 -3.90
C SER A 326 -25.06 15.08 -4.87
N ARG A 327 -25.77 15.06 -5.99
CA ARG A 327 -25.40 14.23 -7.14
C ARG A 327 -24.19 14.87 -7.78
N GLN A 328 -23.17 14.10 -8.13
CA GLN A 328 -21.95 14.62 -8.73
C GLN A 328 -21.61 13.83 -9.98
N PHE A 329 -21.43 14.53 -11.09
CA PHE A 329 -20.95 13.95 -12.33
C PHE A 329 -19.66 14.66 -12.72
N ARG A 330 -18.61 13.89 -12.99
CA ARG A 330 -17.31 14.45 -13.34
C ARG A 330 -16.69 13.65 -14.47
N ALA A 331 -16.19 14.36 -15.46
CA ALA A 331 -15.33 13.80 -16.50
C ALA A 331 -14.00 14.55 -16.51
N SER A 332 -12.90 13.83 -16.66
CA SER A 332 -11.56 14.42 -16.75
C SER A 332 -10.68 13.64 -17.72
N VAL A 333 -9.81 14.38 -18.40
CA VAL A 333 -8.76 13.81 -19.24
C VAL A 333 -7.44 14.21 -18.61
N THR A 334 -6.61 13.23 -18.23
CA THR A 334 -5.35 13.48 -17.53
C THR A 334 -4.18 13.04 -18.39
N LEU A 335 -3.25 13.96 -18.65
CA LEU A 335 -1.94 13.66 -19.19
C LEU A 335 -0.90 13.81 -18.07
N ARG A 336 -0.26 12.72 -17.68
CA ARG A 336 0.81 12.68 -16.67
C ARG A 336 2.15 12.38 -17.34
N GLN A 337 3.11 13.30 -17.18
CA GLN A 337 4.50 13.13 -17.55
C GLN A 337 5.30 12.76 -16.29
N PRO A 338 5.75 11.49 -16.15
CA PRO A 338 6.75 11.17 -15.15
C PRO A 338 8.10 11.75 -15.58
N TYR A 339 8.96 12.05 -14.61
CA TYR A 339 10.32 12.53 -14.86
C TYR A 339 10.38 13.82 -15.70
N LEU A 340 9.83 14.91 -15.17
CA LEU A 340 9.89 16.21 -15.84
C LEU A 340 11.34 16.68 -16.00
N PHE A 341 11.97 17.07 -14.88
CA PHE A 341 13.35 17.56 -14.83
C PHE A 341 14.25 16.67 -13.94
N SER A 342 13.65 15.77 -13.16
CA SER A 342 14.37 14.83 -12.29
C SER A 342 13.62 13.51 -12.21
N SER A 343 14.30 12.44 -11.83
CA SER A 343 13.70 11.11 -11.64
C SER A 343 12.63 11.06 -10.53
N ARG A 344 12.60 12.10 -9.68
CA ARG A 344 11.72 12.27 -8.53
C ARG A 344 10.55 13.22 -8.78
N LEU A 345 10.58 13.99 -9.86
CA LEU A 345 9.54 14.97 -10.18
C LEU A 345 8.63 14.46 -11.30
N SER A 346 7.33 14.44 -11.05
CA SER A 346 6.31 14.16 -12.06
C SER A 346 5.29 15.29 -12.13
N GLY A 347 4.71 15.49 -13.32
CA GLY A 347 3.68 16.49 -13.54
C GLY A 347 2.46 15.92 -14.23
N SER A 348 1.31 16.53 -14.03
CA SER A 348 0.09 16.19 -14.75
C SER A 348 -0.77 17.41 -15.04
N LEU A 349 -1.39 17.40 -16.22
CA LEU A 349 -2.46 18.31 -16.59
C LEU A 349 -3.75 17.51 -16.72
N ALA A 350 -4.82 17.99 -16.08
CA ALA A 350 -6.10 17.32 -16.04
C ALA A 350 -7.25 18.31 -16.24
N PRO A 351 -7.58 18.68 -17.50
CA PRO A 351 -8.83 19.35 -17.80
C PRO A 351 -10.02 18.50 -17.33
N PHE A 352 -11.04 19.16 -16.79
CA PHE A 352 -12.23 18.51 -16.28
C PHE A 352 -13.49 19.34 -16.52
N VAL A 353 -14.60 18.64 -16.57
CA VAL A 353 -15.94 19.19 -16.44
C VAL A 353 -16.63 18.49 -15.27
N GLN A 354 -17.38 19.25 -14.48
CA GLN A 354 -18.06 18.75 -13.31
C GLN A 354 -19.43 19.40 -13.17
N GLU A 355 -20.42 18.61 -12.81
CA GLU A 355 -21.75 19.06 -12.43
C GLU A 355 -22.11 18.47 -11.08
N ARG A 356 -22.51 19.34 -10.15
CA ARG A 356 -22.98 18.95 -8.82
C ARG A 356 -24.40 19.48 -8.63
N LEU A 357 -25.35 18.59 -8.42
CA LEU A 357 -26.77 18.92 -8.29
C LEU A 357 -27.24 18.63 -6.88
N ASN A 358 -27.97 19.57 -6.28
CA ASN A 358 -28.57 19.38 -4.97
C ASN A 358 -30.09 19.13 -5.14
N PRO A 359 -30.57 17.87 -5.07
CA PRO A 359 -31.97 17.56 -5.27
C PRO A 359 -32.87 18.15 -4.17
N SER A 360 -32.32 18.55 -3.03
CA SER A 360 -33.12 19.21 -1.98
C SER A 360 -33.49 20.67 -2.30
N LEU A 361 -33.03 21.22 -3.43
CA LEU A 361 -33.41 22.55 -3.92
C LEU A 361 -34.70 22.54 -4.74
N SER A 362 -35.20 21.38 -5.20
CA SER A 362 -36.45 21.31 -6.00
C SER A 362 -37.73 21.31 -5.17
N LEU A 363 -37.63 21.16 -3.84
CA LEU A 363 -38.78 20.92 -2.94
C LEU A 363 -39.12 22.10 -2.03
N ASN A 364 -38.29 23.15 -1.97
CA ASN A 364 -38.58 24.31 -1.13
C ASN A 364 -37.77 25.54 -1.58
N THR A 365 -38.45 26.55 -2.13
CA THR A 365 -37.86 27.77 -2.73
C THR A 365 -37.29 28.76 -1.73
N ASP A 366 -37.59 28.61 -0.43
CA ASP A 366 -37.17 29.55 0.62
C ASP A 366 -35.83 29.13 1.30
N ARG A 367 -35.07 28.21 0.70
CA ARG A 367 -33.76 27.75 1.22
C ARG A 367 -32.63 28.73 0.88
N LEU A 368 -32.19 29.46 1.91
CA LEU A 368 -31.22 30.57 1.84
C LEU A 368 -29.76 30.17 1.46
N LEU A 369 -29.42 28.87 1.46
CA LEU A 369 -28.05 28.35 1.21
C LEU A 369 -28.12 27.05 0.39
N GLY A 370 -27.11 26.75 -0.43
CA GLY A 370 -27.05 25.56 -1.29
C GLY A 370 -27.41 25.85 -2.76
N PHE A 371 -26.66 25.23 -3.67
CA PHE A 371 -26.69 25.55 -5.10
C PHE A 371 -26.43 24.30 -5.93
N ASN A 372 -26.92 24.32 -7.16
CA ASN A 372 -26.36 23.49 -8.22
C ASN A 372 -25.09 24.16 -8.73
N GLU A 373 -24.11 23.38 -9.13
CA GLU A 373 -22.80 23.88 -9.55
C GLU A 373 -22.39 23.22 -10.86
N ARG A 374 -21.94 24.03 -11.81
CA ARG A 374 -21.24 23.57 -13.02
C ARG A 374 -19.87 24.18 -13.07
N GLN A 375 -18.87 23.35 -13.30
CA GLN A 375 -17.47 23.74 -13.40
C GLN A 375 -16.85 23.18 -14.67
N TYR A 376 -16.03 24.02 -15.29
CA TYR A 376 -15.06 23.60 -16.29
C TYR A 376 -13.71 24.19 -15.91
N GLY A 377 -12.68 23.36 -15.91
CA GLY A 377 -11.41 23.76 -15.35
C GLY A 377 -10.26 22.87 -15.72
N LEU A 378 -9.10 23.20 -15.14
CA LEU A 378 -7.83 22.52 -15.31
C LEU A 378 -7.20 22.31 -13.95
N ASN A 379 -6.81 21.07 -13.67
CA ASN A 379 -5.92 20.74 -12.55
C ASN A 379 -4.51 20.51 -13.07
N SER A 380 -3.57 21.30 -12.59
CA SER A 380 -2.13 21.14 -12.84
C SER A 380 -1.49 20.64 -11.56
N THR A 381 -0.85 19.48 -11.58
CA THR A 381 -0.24 18.88 -10.38
C THR A 381 1.22 18.58 -10.64
N LEU A 382 2.09 18.96 -9.71
CA LEU A 382 3.49 18.55 -9.61
C LEU A 382 3.64 17.69 -8.36
N VAL A 383 4.28 16.53 -8.49
CA VAL A 383 4.57 15.61 -7.38
C VAL A 383 6.06 15.35 -7.33
N PHE A 384 6.67 15.62 -6.19
CA PHE A 384 8.07 15.36 -5.90
C PHE A 384 8.17 14.24 -4.86
N ASP A 385 8.75 13.11 -5.28
CA ASP A 385 9.00 11.95 -4.45
C ASP A 385 10.30 12.16 -3.66
N VAL A 386 10.20 12.45 -2.36
CA VAL A 386 11.38 12.71 -1.51
C VAL A 386 12.07 11.39 -1.18
N LEU A 387 11.30 10.41 -0.71
CA LEU A 387 11.68 9.04 -0.38
C LEU A 387 10.48 8.11 -0.66
N PRO A 388 10.65 6.78 -0.71
CA PRO A 388 9.51 5.87 -0.76
C PRO A 388 8.47 6.23 0.31
N TYR A 389 7.19 6.38 -0.11
CA TYR A 389 6.06 6.76 0.75
C TYR A 389 6.12 8.17 1.39
N ARG A 390 7.08 9.02 0.98
CA ARG A 390 7.16 10.44 1.38
C ARG A 390 7.10 11.34 0.16
N THR A 391 6.01 12.11 0.04
CA THR A 391 5.72 12.90 -1.15
C THR A 391 5.41 14.34 -0.79
N LEU A 392 5.80 15.24 -1.69
CA LEU A 392 5.35 16.63 -1.70
C LEU A 392 4.61 16.87 -3.01
N SER A 393 3.38 17.38 -2.95
CA SER A 393 2.59 17.68 -4.15
C SER A 393 2.12 19.12 -4.15
N LEU A 394 2.36 19.83 -5.24
CA LEU A 394 1.80 21.14 -5.52
C LEU A 394 0.75 21.01 -6.62
N GLN A 395 -0.49 21.40 -6.33
CA GLN A 395 -1.59 21.42 -7.28
C GLN A 395 -2.08 22.85 -7.46
N HIS A 396 -2.34 23.25 -8.71
CA HIS A 396 -3.10 24.44 -9.06
C HIS A 396 -4.39 24.02 -9.74
N SER A 397 -5.53 24.45 -9.19
CA SER A 397 -6.85 24.21 -9.74
C SER A 397 -7.45 25.53 -10.20
N VAL A 398 -7.67 25.68 -11.50
CA VAL A 398 -8.38 26.82 -12.09
C VAL A 398 -9.67 26.32 -12.71
N SER A 399 -10.79 26.97 -12.42
CA SER A 399 -12.08 26.65 -13.03
C SER A 399 -12.99 27.86 -13.11
N ARG A 400 -13.77 27.97 -14.19
CA ARG A 400 -14.96 28.81 -14.17
C ARG A 400 -16.08 28.03 -13.47
N THR A 401 -16.71 28.67 -12.51
CA THR A 401 -17.78 28.08 -11.70
C THR A 401 -19.05 28.86 -11.89
N ARG A 402 -20.14 28.16 -12.24
CA ARG A 402 -21.50 28.69 -12.27
C ARG A 402 -22.31 28.01 -11.17
N GLN A 403 -22.73 28.76 -10.17
CA GLN A 403 -23.65 28.32 -9.14
C GLN A 403 -25.05 28.85 -9.46
N PHE A 404 -26.07 28.00 -9.39
CA PHE A 404 -27.43 28.37 -9.76
C PHE A 404 -28.48 27.64 -8.94
N LEU A 405 -29.62 28.29 -8.76
CA LEU A 405 -30.84 27.69 -8.20
C LEU A 405 -31.73 27.21 -9.36
N THR A 406 -32.29 26.00 -9.27
CA THR A 406 -33.29 25.52 -10.24
C THR A 406 -34.68 25.80 -9.69
N THR A 407 -35.36 26.82 -10.23
CA THR A 407 -36.78 27.06 -10.00
C THR A 407 -37.58 25.95 -10.67
N ALA A 408 -38.26 25.11 -9.89
CA ALA A 408 -39.21 24.15 -10.43
C ALA A 408 -40.37 24.92 -11.09
N THR A 409 -40.69 24.51 -12.31
CA THR A 409 -41.81 24.90 -13.16
C THR A 409 -43.13 25.13 -12.41
N GLY A 410 -43.79 26.27 -12.68
CA GLY A 410 -45.25 26.30 -12.75
C GLY A 410 -46.02 27.37 -11.96
N ASP A 411 -45.38 28.21 -11.13
CA ASP A 411 -46.12 29.24 -10.39
C ASP A 411 -45.79 30.64 -10.93
N THR A 412 -46.68 31.16 -11.78
CA THR A 412 -46.58 32.50 -12.40
C THR A 412 -46.80 33.65 -11.41
N ALA A 413 -47.00 33.37 -10.12
CA ALA A 413 -47.37 34.37 -9.11
C ALA A 413 -46.22 34.95 -8.28
N ARG A 414 -44.95 34.53 -8.46
CA ARG A 414 -43.78 35.11 -7.74
C ARG A 414 -42.67 35.62 -8.68
N SER A 415 -43.09 36.30 -9.76
CA SER A 415 -42.21 37.01 -10.68
C SER A 415 -41.88 38.44 -10.19
N GLU A 416 -41.26 38.57 -9.01
CA GLU A 416 -40.68 39.86 -8.55
C GLU A 416 -39.21 39.76 -8.12
N ILE A 417 -38.59 38.57 -8.13
CA ILE A 417 -37.13 38.45 -7.92
C ILE A 417 -36.43 38.55 -9.29
N PRO A 418 -35.54 39.54 -9.52
CA PRO A 418 -34.80 39.63 -10.78
C PRO A 418 -33.96 38.36 -11.01
N ARG A 419 -34.04 37.77 -12.21
CA ARG A 419 -33.28 36.57 -12.64
C ARG A 419 -31.75 36.66 -12.44
N SER A 420 -31.20 37.86 -12.21
CA SER A 420 -29.77 38.07 -11.92
C SER A 420 -29.37 37.76 -10.47
N ALA A 421 -30.31 37.54 -9.55
CA ALA A 421 -30.04 37.27 -8.13
C ALA A 421 -29.85 35.77 -7.80
N ASP A 422 -30.23 34.87 -8.71
CA ASP A 422 -30.28 33.41 -8.49
C ASP A 422 -29.07 32.64 -9.05
N GLU A 423 -28.14 33.35 -9.69
CA GLU A 423 -26.99 32.77 -10.36
C GLU A 423 -25.71 33.54 -10.01
N ASP A 424 -24.66 32.80 -9.67
CA ASP A 424 -23.35 33.35 -9.37
C ASP A 424 -22.29 32.71 -10.27
N LEU A 425 -21.57 33.56 -11.02
CA LEU A 425 -20.58 33.15 -12.00
C LEU A 425 -19.22 33.77 -11.66
N PHE A 426 -18.26 32.92 -11.29
CA PHE A 426 -16.95 33.37 -10.84
C PHE A 426 -15.84 32.41 -11.28
N ASN A 427 -14.60 32.91 -11.30
CA ASN A 427 -13.43 32.07 -11.47
C ASN A 427 -12.96 31.57 -10.10
N LYS A 428 -12.44 30.35 -10.05
CA LYS A 428 -11.86 29.75 -8.85
C LYS A 428 -10.44 29.37 -9.18
N SER A 429 -9.48 29.95 -8.48
CA SER A 429 -8.05 29.66 -8.64
C SER A 429 -7.48 29.33 -7.28
N VAL A 430 -7.11 28.06 -7.09
CA VAL A 430 -6.65 27.53 -5.79
C VAL A 430 -5.37 26.75 -5.95
N PHE A 431 -4.34 27.18 -5.25
CA PHE A 431 -3.12 26.40 -5.05
C PHE A 431 -3.27 25.51 -3.82
N THR A 432 -2.82 24.28 -3.90
CA THR A 432 -2.80 23.31 -2.81
C THR A 432 -1.42 22.68 -2.72
N LEU A 433 -0.75 22.84 -1.59
CA LEU A 433 0.49 22.15 -1.25
C LEU A 433 0.16 21.07 -0.22
N ASN A 434 0.38 19.79 -0.56
CA ASN A 434 0.25 18.68 0.38
C ASN A 434 1.61 18.01 0.59
N GLY A 435 1.86 17.55 1.81
CA GLY A 435 3.01 16.71 2.13
C GLY A 435 2.57 15.44 2.84
N THR A 436 3.36 14.37 2.71
CA THR A 436 3.29 13.19 3.58
C THR A 436 4.69 12.89 4.08
N PHE A 437 4.89 12.93 5.39
CA PHE A 437 6.16 12.70 6.06
C PHE A 437 6.01 11.65 7.16
N GLY A 438 7.13 11.08 7.61
CA GLY A 438 7.18 10.03 8.62
C GLY A 438 7.41 8.64 8.05
N GLU A 439 7.17 7.62 8.86
CA GLU A 439 7.35 6.20 8.53
C GLU A 439 6.20 5.40 9.12
N ALA A 440 5.73 4.42 8.36
CA ALA A 440 4.84 3.37 8.83
C ALA A 440 5.32 2.04 8.22
N ASP A 441 5.08 0.96 8.94
CA ASP A 441 5.40 -0.41 8.52
C ASP A 441 4.62 -0.85 7.26
N ASP A 442 3.36 -0.45 7.16
CA ASP A 442 2.50 -0.70 6.00
C ASP A 442 1.70 0.57 5.64
N PHE A 443 1.50 0.83 4.34
CA PHE A 443 0.78 2.04 3.90
C PHE A 443 -0.75 1.88 3.90
N VAL A 444 -1.23 0.64 3.70
CA VAL A 444 -2.66 0.31 3.58
C VAL A 444 -3.26 0.02 4.95
N SER A 445 -2.56 -0.76 5.76
CA SER A 445 -2.95 -1.16 7.11
C SER A 445 -1.77 -0.99 8.08
N PRO A 446 -1.32 0.26 8.34
CA PRO A 446 -0.22 0.55 9.26
C PRO A 446 -0.51 0.01 10.66
N THR A 447 0.45 -0.69 11.26
CA THR A 447 0.39 -1.16 12.66
C THR A 447 1.41 -0.46 13.55
N ARG A 448 2.48 0.08 12.97
CA ARG A 448 3.55 0.77 13.68
C ARG A 448 4.04 1.97 12.89
N GLY A 449 4.16 3.11 13.57
CA GLY A 449 4.84 4.28 13.03
C GLY A 449 4.06 5.58 13.23
N VAL A 450 4.56 6.65 12.62
CA VAL A 450 3.98 7.99 12.73
C VAL A 450 4.00 8.65 11.36
N LEU A 451 2.86 9.25 10.98
CA LEU A 451 2.68 9.97 9.73
C LEU A 451 2.21 11.40 10.00
N VAL A 452 2.76 12.35 9.24
CA VAL A 452 2.43 13.77 9.29
C VAL A 452 2.00 14.23 7.90
N ARG A 453 0.77 14.74 7.78
CA ARG A 453 0.16 15.15 6.51
C ARG A 453 -0.29 16.61 6.56
N PRO A 454 0.62 17.58 6.35
CA PRO A 454 0.25 18.97 6.22
C PRO A 454 -0.38 19.24 4.84
N SER A 455 -1.34 20.15 4.82
CA SER A 455 -2.04 20.63 3.62
C SER A 455 -2.26 22.13 3.75
N VAL A 456 -1.73 22.88 2.79
CA VAL A 456 -1.93 24.33 2.67
C VAL A 456 -2.72 24.59 1.40
N LYS A 457 -3.80 25.38 1.49
CA LYS A 457 -4.55 25.87 0.34
C LYS A 457 -4.53 27.38 0.31
N LEU A 458 -4.28 27.95 -0.86
CA LEU A 458 -4.25 29.39 -1.09
C LEU A 458 -5.18 29.69 -2.28
N GLY A 459 -6.27 30.42 -2.04
CA GLY A 459 -7.16 30.96 -3.08
C GLY A 459 -6.94 32.47 -3.22
N GLY A 460 -7.12 33.03 -4.42
CA GLY A 460 -7.06 34.49 -4.63
C GLY A 460 -5.76 35.01 -5.25
N PHE A 461 -4.62 34.37 -5.00
CA PHE A 461 -3.30 34.91 -5.35
C PHE A 461 -3.01 35.09 -6.84
N PHE A 462 -3.74 34.40 -7.74
CA PHE A 462 -3.52 34.48 -9.19
C PHE A 462 -4.83 34.24 -9.96
N PHE A 463 -5.01 34.94 -11.09
CA PHE A 463 -6.12 34.79 -12.05
C PHE A 463 -7.52 35.22 -11.57
N GLU A 464 -7.63 36.31 -10.79
CA GLU A 464 -8.92 36.92 -10.37
C GLU A 464 -9.94 35.87 -9.86
N SER A 465 -9.71 35.35 -8.67
CA SER A 465 -10.54 34.29 -8.07
C SER A 465 -11.66 34.92 -7.23
N GLY A 466 -12.90 34.48 -7.41
CA GLY A 466 -14.03 34.86 -6.55
C GLY A 466 -13.99 34.26 -5.15
N VAL A 467 -12.88 33.62 -4.76
CA VAL A 467 -12.57 33.11 -3.43
C VAL A 467 -11.12 33.43 -3.07
N GLU A 468 -10.93 34.05 -1.92
CA GLU A 468 -9.66 34.60 -1.43
C GLU A 468 -9.43 34.14 0.00
N PHE A 469 -8.48 33.22 0.20
CA PHE A 469 -8.22 32.66 1.52
C PHE A 469 -6.88 31.94 1.60
N ALA A 470 -6.39 31.82 2.84
CA ALA A 470 -5.36 30.86 3.22
C ALA A 470 -5.99 29.82 4.14
N ARG A 471 -5.75 28.53 3.89
CA ARG A 471 -6.22 27.43 4.74
C ARG A 471 -5.06 26.49 5.03
N LEU A 472 -4.82 26.25 6.32
CA LEU A 472 -3.89 25.24 6.79
C LEU A 472 -4.68 24.09 7.40
N ASN A 473 -4.30 22.86 7.10
CA ASN A 473 -4.82 21.66 7.72
C ASN A 473 -3.71 20.64 7.87
N THR A 474 -3.42 20.20 9.08
CA THR A 474 -2.40 19.20 9.38
C THR A 474 -3.02 18.02 10.08
N THR A 475 -2.73 16.81 9.59
CA THR A 475 -3.15 15.57 10.24
C THR A 475 -1.91 14.82 10.73
N LEU A 476 -1.88 14.51 12.01
CA LEU A 476 -0.90 13.64 12.65
C LEU A 476 -1.57 12.28 12.89
N SER A 477 -0.90 11.18 12.53
CA SER A 477 -1.39 9.83 12.77
C SER A 477 -0.30 8.98 13.38
N GLY A 478 -0.59 8.25 14.44
CA GLY A 478 0.35 7.37 15.13
C GLY A 478 -0.25 5.96 15.29
N TYR A 479 0.61 4.95 15.16
CA TYR A 479 0.24 3.54 15.25
C TYR A 479 1.22 2.83 16.19
N LEU A 480 0.68 2.13 17.17
CA LEU A 480 1.45 1.47 18.23
C LEU A 480 0.89 0.05 18.45
N PRO A 481 1.67 -1.00 18.15
CA PRO A 481 1.28 -2.37 18.49
C PRO A 481 1.49 -2.58 20.00
N LEU A 482 0.41 -2.75 20.77
CA LEU A 482 0.49 -3.04 22.19
C LEU A 482 0.79 -4.53 22.48
N SER A 483 0.33 -5.41 21.59
CA SER A 483 0.59 -6.86 21.63
C SER A 483 0.44 -7.44 20.22
N ASP A 484 0.66 -8.75 20.06
CA ASP A 484 0.46 -9.45 18.78
C ASP A 484 -0.99 -9.39 18.26
N TYR A 485 -1.95 -9.03 19.13
CA TYR A 485 -3.38 -9.02 18.81
C TYR A 485 -4.03 -7.64 18.95
N VAL A 486 -3.37 -6.67 19.58
CA VAL A 486 -3.97 -5.36 19.86
C VAL A 486 -3.05 -4.24 19.39
N GLU A 487 -3.60 -3.38 18.54
CA GLU A 487 -2.96 -2.19 18.00
C GLU A 487 -3.75 -0.95 18.42
N LEU A 488 -3.05 0.09 18.86
CA LEU A 488 -3.63 1.42 19.03
C LEU A 488 -3.28 2.29 17.84
N ALA A 489 -4.29 2.91 17.25
CA ALA A 489 -4.17 3.95 16.25
C ALA A 489 -4.75 5.26 16.79
N GLY A 490 -4.04 6.36 16.57
CA GLY A 490 -4.50 7.69 16.96
C GLY A 490 -4.34 8.69 15.82
N GLN A 491 -5.28 9.61 15.69
CA GLN A 491 -5.23 10.71 14.74
C GLN A 491 -5.59 12.04 15.42
N LEU A 492 -4.79 13.07 15.15
CA LEU A 492 -5.03 14.46 15.53
C LEU A 492 -5.07 15.31 14.25
N SER A 493 -6.19 15.99 14.00
CA SER A 493 -6.34 16.94 12.90
C SER A 493 -6.47 18.36 13.44
N VAL A 494 -5.67 19.30 12.94
CA VAL A 494 -5.75 20.72 13.29
C VAL A 494 -5.84 21.53 12.01
N GLY A 495 -6.80 22.44 11.94
CA GLY A 495 -7.00 23.27 10.77
C GLY A 495 -7.52 24.67 11.08
N ALA A 496 -7.13 25.61 10.24
CA ALA A 496 -7.54 27.00 10.29
C ALA A 496 -7.69 27.57 8.87
N LEU A 497 -8.66 28.47 8.70
CA LEU A 497 -8.97 29.17 7.46
C LEU A 497 -9.05 30.67 7.73
N TRP A 498 -8.31 31.43 6.94
CA TRP A 498 -8.23 32.88 7.00
C TRP A 498 -8.68 33.45 5.64
N PRO A 499 -9.92 33.95 5.54
CA PRO A 499 -10.33 34.70 4.36
C PRO A 499 -9.68 36.09 4.39
N PHE A 500 -9.41 36.66 3.22
CA PHE A 500 -8.90 38.03 3.08
C PHE A 500 -9.71 38.78 2.00
N GLU A 501 -9.42 40.07 1.82
CA GLU A 501 -10.03 40.91 0.76
C GLU A 501 -11.57 40.85 0.74
N GLU A 502 -12.20 40.72 -0.44
CA GLU A 502 -13.66 40.70 -0.59
C GLU A 502 -14.26 39.52 0.16
N SER A 503 -13.55 38.38 0.18
CA SER A 503 -14.02 37.20 0.90
C SER A 503 -14.13 37.46 2.40
N ARG A 504 -13.19 38.18 3.02
CA ARG A 504 -13.26 38.53 4.44
C ARG A 504 -14.42 39.46 4.74
N THR A 505 -14.58 40.50 3.92
CA THR A 505 -15.63 41.52 4.10
C THR A 505 -17.01 40.92 3.96
N ASN A 506 -17.21 40.04 2.98
CA ASN A 506 -18.52 39.46 2.71
C ASN A 506 -18.85 38.25 3.59
N LEU A 507 -17.87 37.51 4.14
CA LEU A 507 -18.14 36.39 5.06
C LEU A 507 -18.48 36.85 6.49
N ILE A 508 -18.07 38.06 6.89
CA ILE A 508 -18.31 38.62 8.22
C ILE A 508 -19.35 39.74 8.08
N ALA A 509 -20.62 39.42 8.33
CA ALA A 509 -21.67 40.43 8.30
C ALA A 509 -21.57 41.40 9.50
N PRO A 510 -21.74 42.72 9.30
CA PRO A 510 -21.87 43.67 10.40
C PRO A 510 -23.16 43.44 11.21
N ASP A 511 -23.27 44.04 12.39
CA ASP A 511 -24.50 43.99 13.18
C ASP A 511 -25.65 44.67 12.42
N ALA A 512 -26.75 43.93 12.19
CA ALA A 512 -27.90 44.33 11.36
C ALA A 512 -27.50 44.75 9.92
N PRO A 513 -27.02 43.80 9.09
CA PRO A 513 -26.54 44.10 7.74
C PRO A 513 -27.69 44.54 6.81
N PRO A 514 -27.48 45.53 5.92
CA PRO A 514 -28.42 45.85 4.83
C PRO A 514 -28.74 44.62 3.98
N GLU A 515 -29.89 44.60 3.29
CA GLU A 515 -30.32 43.45 2.47
C GLU A 515 -29.27 43.04 1.42
N GLU A 516 -28.62 44.00 0.76
CA GLU A 516 -27.54 43.74 -0.20
C GLU A 516 -26.35 43.03 0.44
N ALA A 517 -25.95 43.45 1.65
CA ALA A 517 -24.85 42.82 2.39
C ALA A 517 -25.23 41.40 2.86
N GLN A 518 -26.51 41.15 3.17
CA GLN A 518 -27.01 39.80 3.46
C GLN A 518 -26.94 38.91 2.22
N GLN A 519 -27.31 39.43 1.04
CA GLN A 519 -27.24 38.68 -0.20
C GLN A 519 -25.80 38.32 -0.57
N LEU A 520 -24.88 39.29 -0.51
CA LEU A 520 -23.45 39.04 -0.74
C LEU A 520 -22.88 38.04 0.26
N ASN A 521 -23.25 38.15 1.54
CA ASN A 521 -22.83 37.18 2.55
C ASN A 521 -23.26 35.75 2.20
N ARG A 522 -24.49 35.54 1.72
CA ARG A 522 -24.97 34.22 1.28
C ARG A 522 -24.22 33.69 0.07
N ILE A 523 -23.95 34.54 -0.92
CA ILE A 523 -23.14 34.19 -2.10
C ILE A 523 -21.76 33.69 -1.65
N PHE A 524 -21.08 34.46 -0.81
CA PHE A 524 -19.75 34.08 -0.32
C PHE A 524 -19.79 32.85 0.61
N GLN A 525 -20.82 32.68 1.45
CA GLN A 525 -20.99 31.44 2.23
C GLN A 525 -21.14 30.21 1.31
N ASN A 526 -21.86 30.33 0.20
CA ASN A 526 -21.98 29.28 -0.81
C ASN A 526 -20.65 28.98 -1.51
N ARG A 527 -19.92 30.01 -1.98
CA ARG A 527 -18.58 29.88 -2.56
C ARG A 527 -17.58 29.21 -1.62
N PHE A 528 -17.71 29.46 -0.31
CA PHE A 528 -16.81 28.95 0.73
C PHE A 528 -17.22 27.61 1.34
N SER A 529 -18.40 27.10 1.02
CA SER A 529 -18.97 25.89 1.63
C SER A 529 -18.04 24.66 1.55
N ASP A 530 -17.22 24.54 0.51
CA ASP A 530 -16.25 23.44 0.33
C ASP A 530 -14.90 23.65 1.07
N PHE A 531 -14.63 24.86 1.57
CA PHE A 531 -13.37 25.20 2.24
C PHE A 531 -13.48 25.26 3.76
N LEU A 532 -14.68 25.59 4.27
CA LEU A 532 -14.98 25.63 5.69
C LEU A 532 -14.85 24.24 6.32
N PHE A 533 -14.48 24.23 7.60
CA PHE A 533 -14.40 23.02 8.39
C PHE A 533 -15.77 22.64 8.94
N TYR A 534 -16.01 21.33 9.02
CA TYR A 534 -17.18 20.76 9.65
C TYR A 534 -16.75 19.57 10.51
N ALA A 535 -17.63 19.16 11.42
CA ALA A 535 -17.46 17.94 12.19
C ALA A 535 -18.59 16.92 11.97
N GLY A 536 -18.26 15.64 12.08
CA GLY A 536 -19.20 14.51 12.01
C GLY A 536 -19.13 13.69 10.72
N GLY A 537 -19.60 12.45 10.79
CA GLY A 537 -19.59 11.47 9.70
C GLY A 537 -18.59 10.33 9.93
N GLY A 538 -18.61 9.33 9.05
CA GLY A 538 -17.84 8.09 9.22
C GLY A 538 -16.31 8.23 9.20
N SER A 539 -15.79 9.33 8.65
CA SER A 539 -14.36 9.59 8.50
C SER A 539 -13.85 10.70 9.44
N ASP A 540 -14.64 11.09 10.43
CA ASP A 540 -14.33 12.20 11.34
C ASP A 540 -14.83 11.87 12.75
N VAL A 541 -16.00 12.38 13.16
CA VAL A 541 -16.65 11.99 14.41
C VAL A 541 -17.77 11.00 14.11
N ARG A 542 -17.46 9.71 14.28
CA ARG A 542 -18.41 8.61 14.04
C ARG A 542 -19.59 8.70 15.03
N GLY A 543 -20.75 8.19 14.60
CA GLY A 543 -22.02 8.29 15.34
C GLY A 543 -22.81 9.58 15.09
N TRP A 544 -22.17 10.63 14.56
CA TRP A 544 -22.84 11.88 14.17
C TRP A 544 -23.04 11.98 12.66
N ALA A 545 -24.06 12.74 12.27
CA ALA A 545 -24.32 13.05 10.87
C ALA A 545 -23.14 13.80 10.21
N PRO A 546 -22.84 13.54 8.92
CA PRO A 546 -21.83 14.28 8.19
C PRO A 546 -22.10 15.79 8.22
N ARG A 547 -21.02 16.57 8.42
CA ARG A 547 -21.04 18.04 8.44
C ARG A 547 -21.99 18.68 9.45
N LEU A 548 -22.39 17.97 10.51
CA LEU A 548 -23.32 18.46 11.52
C LEU A 548 -22.71 19.53 12.44
N GLY A 549 -21.44 19.36 12.82
CA GLY A 549 -20.74 20.28 13.71
C GLY A 549 -20.18 21.48 12.94
N GLY A 550 -20.35 22.67 13.51
CA GLY A 550 -19.94 23.96 12.97
C GLY A 550 -20.87 25.06 13.46
N GLY A 551 -20.64 26.30 13.02
CA GLY A 551 -21.64 27.36 13.14
C GLY A 551 -22.94 26.93 12.47
N LYS A 552 -24.08 27.41 12.99
CA LYS A 552 -25.40 27.07 12.47
C LYS A 552 -26.23 28.33 12.28
N VAL A 553 -27.06 28.32 11.24
CA VAL A 553 -28.06 29.36 11.00
C VAL A 553 -29.44 28.71 11.11
N LEU A 554 -30.38 29.41 11.74
CA LEU A 554 -31.77 28.98 11.84
C LEU A 554 -32.40 29.01 10.44
N GLN A 555 -33.03 27.90 10.05
CA GLN A 555 -33.90 27.80 8.89
C GLN A 555 -35.36 27.90 9.38
N GLU A 556 -36.32 28.25 8.52
CA GLU A 556 -37.73 28.33 8.93
C GLU A 556 -38.19 27.08 9.72
N GLY A 557 -38.80 27.32 10.89
CA GLY A 557 -39.15 26.28 11.86
C GLY A 557 -38.01 25.94 12.85
N PRO A 558 -38.08 24.81 13.60
CA PRO A 558 -37.08 24.40 14.57
C PRO A 558 -35.88 23.68 13.92
N SER A 559 -35.49 24.08 12.71
CA SER A 559 -34.44 23.41 11.93
C SER A 559 -33.19 24.28 11.81
N TYR A 560 -32.02 23.67 12.00
CA TYR A 560 -30.74 24.38 11.94
C TYR A 560 -29.89 23.84 10.81
N ARG A 561 -29.28 24.75 10.04
CA ARG A 561 -28.34 24.41 8.98
C ARG A 561 -26.90 24.68 9.41
N PRO A 562 -25.98 23.72 9.28
CA PRO A 562 -24.56 23.98 9.48
C PRO A 562 -24.00 24.86 8.36
N VAL A 563 -23.32 25.95 8.75
CA VAL A 563 -22.58 26.85 7.87
C VAL A 563 -21.07 26.63 7.96
N GLY A 564 -20.62 25.69 8.80
CA GLY A 564 -19.21 25.34 8.96
C GLY A 564 -18.47 26.26 9.93
N ALA A 565 -17.15 26.18 9.91
CA ALA A 565 -16.26 26.85 10.85
C ALA A 565 -14.93 27.21 10.18
N ARG A 566 -14.27 28.28 10.63
CA ARG A 566 -12.91 28.61 10.16
C ARG A 566 -11.82 27.82 10.86
N THR A 567 -12.06 27.31 12.07
CA THR A 567 -11.07 26.51 12.79
C THR A 567 -11.62 25.15 13.20
N LYS A 568 -10.74 24.14 13.25
CA LYS A 568 -11.08 22.79 13.67
C LYS A 568 -9.91 22.14 14.41
N ILE A 569 -10.23 21.44 15.49
CA ILE A 569 -9.38 20.45 16.15
C ILE A 569 -10.19 19.17 16.23
N GLY A 570 -9.64 18.06 15.72
CA GLY A 570 -10.27 16.75 15.73
C GLY A 570 -9.32 15.71 16.29
N VAL A 571 -9.83 14.78 17.10
CA VAL A 571 -9.09 13.69 17.72
C VAL A 571 -9.86 12.40 17.48
N ASN A 572 -9.14 11.34 17.14
CA ASN A 572 -9.65 10.00 16.96
C ASN A 572 -8.66 9.04 17.61
N LEU A 573 -9.15 8.17 18.49
CA LEU A 573 -8.38 7.10 19.12
C LEU A 573 -9.10 5.78 18.87
N GLU A 574 -8.40 4.79 18.38
CA GLU A 574 -8.95 3.50 17.96
C GLU A 574 -8.06 2.35 18.44
N ALA A 575 -8.66 1.39 19.13
CA ALA A 575 -8.06 0.10 19.45
C ALA A 575 -8.54 -0.94 18.44
N ARG A 576 -7.60 -1.59 17.75
CA ARG A 576 -7.85 -2.58 16.69
C ARG A 576 -7.41 -3.96 17.15
N PHE A 577 -8.23 -4.96 16.89
CA PHE A 577 -7.97 -6.36 17.26
C PHE A 577 -8.59 -7.32 16.22
N PRO A 578 -8.07 -8.55 16.06
CA PRO A 578 -8.63 -9.50 15.10
C PRO A 578 -10.07 -9.87 15.47
N LEU A 579 -10.92 -10.10 14.47
CA LEU A 579 -12.26 -10.61 14.73
C LEU A 579 -12.21 -12.14 14.90
N PRO A 580 -12.60 -12.71 16.06
CA PRO A 580 -12.57 -14.16 16.27
C PRO A 580 -13.37 -14.92 15.21
N GLY A 581 -12.76 -15.94 14.60
CA GLY A 581 -13.41 -16.81 13.62
C GLY A 581 -13.39 -16.32 12.17
N LEU A 582 -12.91 -15.10 11.91
CA LEU A 582 -12.55 -14.63 10.57
C LEU A 582 -11.02 -14.53 10.46
N GLY A 583 -10.47 -14.71 9.25
CA GLY A 583 -9.03 -14.71 9.01
C GLY A 583 -8.36 -13.36 9.36
N ALA A 584 -7.03 -13.31 9.27
CA ALA A 584 -6.22 -12.14 9.64
C ALA A 584 -6.58 -10.83 8.90
N ASP A 585 -7.27 -10.93 7.76
CA ASP A 585 -7.74 -9.79 6.97
C ASP A 585 -8.92 -9.05 7.63
N TRP A 586 -9.56 -9.63 8.65
CA TRP A 586 -10.70 -9.05 9.35
C TRP A 586 -10.30 -8.50 10.71
N ARG A 587 -10.57 -7.20 10.92
CA ARG A 587 -10.29 -6.49 12.16
C ARG A 587 -11.56 -5.87 12.74
N THR A 588 -11.59 -5.81 14.06
CA THR A 588 -12.58 -5.09 14.86
C THR A 588 -11.91 -3.86 15.44
N GLY A 589 -12.63 -2.74 15.48
CA GLY A 589 -12.16 -1.49 16.06
C GLY A 589 -13.10 -1.02 17.17
N ALA A 590 -12.56 -0.65 18.32
CA ALA A 590 -13.24 0.16 19.33
C ALA A 590 -12.65 1.56 19.31
N PHE A 591 -13.48 2.60 19.28
CA PHE A 591 -12.99 3.96 19.06
C PHE A 591 -13.64 5.02 19.94
N VAL A 592 -12.91 6.12 20.11
CA VAL A 592 -13.36 7.37 20.73
C VAL A 592 -12.97 8.51 19.81
N ASP A 593 -13.98 9.24 19.31
CA ASP A 593 -13.79 10.37 18.40
C ASP A 593 -14.30 11.65 19.06
N GLY A 594 -13.65 12.77 18.75
CA GLY A 594 -14.08 14.09 19.19
C GLY A 594 -13.61 15.17 18.23
N ALA A 595 -14.41 16.21 18.05
CA ALA A 595 -13.98 17.39 17.30
C ALA A 595 -14.57 18.66 17.91
N TYR A 596 -13.74 19.70 17.93
CA TYR A 596 -14.11 21.06 18.24
C TYR A 596 -13.97 21.91 16.97
N VAL A 597 -15.01 22.68 16.65
CA VAL A 597 -15.06 23.55 15.48
C VAL A 597 -15.55 24.92 15.92
N SER A 598 -14.88 25.98 15.49
CA SER A 598 -15.21 27.35 15.89
C SER A 598 -15.28 28.29 14.68
N PRO A 599 -16.30 29.19 14.63
CA PRO A 599 -16.56 30.09 13.52
C PRO A 599 -15.37 30.89 13.02
#